data_AF-A0A0C3FRJ4-F1
#
_entry.id   AF-A0A0C3FRJ4-F1
#
_cell.length_a   1.000
_cell.length_b   1.000
_cell.length_c   1.000
_cell.angle_alpha   90.00
_cell.angle_beta   90.00
_cell.angle_gamma   90.00
#
_symmetry.space_group_name_H-M   'P 1'
#
loop_
_entity.id
_entity.type
_entity.pdbx_description
1 polymer ?
#
loop_
_entity_poly.entity_id
_entity_poly.type
_entity_poly.pdbx_seq_one_letter_code
_entity_poly.pdbx_strand_id
1 'polypeptide(L)'
;MGKIVGRIFIGLVSFLISFISYSSQIFIIWPWYGSVLSVELICLLAPFNFLVGMLWWNYCLCVTTDPGQVPTTWLPDTHSGEGYEVKKLTGNPRFCRSCEKYKPPRAHHCKVCDRCVLRMDHHCPWINNCVGHFNYGHFIRFLFFVDCACSYHLAMVTRRVFDTMGTRYWDDPTAIELVFIILNYALCIPVLLTVGAFSLYHFYSLLGNSTTIEGWEKDKVATLVRRGKIREIKFPYNLGARRNIASVLGENPLMWCCPTITPGTGLKYQLADGDGKWIEFAERNRGREREEEA
;
A
#
# COMPACT_ATOMS: atom_id res chain seq x y z
N MET A 1 -11.70 -14.93 6.70
CA MET A 1 -12.42 -14.56 5.47
C MET A 1 -12.29 -15.73 4.51
N GLY A 2 -13.39 -16.30 4.01
CA GLY A 2 -13.33 -17.47 3.13
C GLY A 2 -12.75 -17.13 1.76
N LYS A 3 -12.10 -18.10 1.09
CA LYS A 3 -11.54 -17.95 -0.27
C LYS A 3 -12.55 -17.37 -1.28
N ILE A 4 -13.84 -17.63 -1.09
CA ILE A 4 -14.94 -17.13 -1.94
C ILE A 4 -15.11 -15.62 -1.78
N VAL A 5 -15.12 -15.11 -0.54
CA VAL A 5 -15.33 -13.68 -0.27
C VAL A 5 -14.23 -12.85 -0.90
N GLY A 6 -12.97 -13.27 -0.80
CA GLY A 6 -11.86 -12.58 -1.44
C GLY A 6 -11.95 -12.52 -2.96
N ARG A 7 -12.47 -13.58 -3.61
CA ARG A 7 -12.71 -13.57 -5.07
C ARG A 7 -13.80 -12.58 -5.47
N ILE A 8 -14.83 -12.40 -4.63
CA ILE A 8 -15.87 -11.39 -4.86
C ILE A 8 -15.26 -9.98 -4.84
N PHE A 9 -14.39 -9.68 -3.88
CA PHE A 9 -13.70 -8.39 -3.83
C PHE A 9 -12.82 -8.15 -5.06
N ILE A 10 -12.08 -9.14 -5.54
CA ILE A 10 -11.31 -9.02 -6.79
C ILE A 10 -12.23 -8.73 -7.97
N GLY A 11 -13.36 -9.45 -8.07
CA GLY A 11 -14.36 -9.22 -9.12
C GLY A 11 -14.93 -7.80 -9.07
N LEU A 12 -15.23 -7.30 -7.88
CA LEU A 12 -15.73 -5.94 -7.68
C LEU A 12 -14.71 -4.87 -8.11
N VAL A 13 -13.45 -4.99 -7.69
CA VAL A 13 -12.40 -4.04 -8.09
C VAL A 13 -12.17 -4.10 -9.59
N SER A 14 -12.12 -5.30 -10.16
CA SER A 14 -11.95 -5.50 -11.60
C SER A 14 -13.11 -4.89 -12.41
N PHE A 15 -14.33 -5.03 -11.90
CA PHE A 15 -15.52 -4.38 -12.45
C PHE A 15 -15.42 -2.86 -12.37
N LEU A 16 -15.04 -2.29 -11.22
CA LEU A 16 -14.92 -0.85 -11.05
C LEU A 16 -13.87 -0.24 -12.00
N ILE A 17 -12.68 -0.85 -12.09
CA ILE A 17 -11.63 -0.41 -13.02
C ILE A 17 -12.18 -0.48 -14.46
N SER A 18 -12.76 -1.61 -14.87
CA SER A 18 -13.27 -1.79 -16.23
C SER A 18 -14.39 -0.80 -16.55
N PHE A 19 -15.37 -0.66 -15.65
CA PHE A 19 -16.53 0.17 -15.87
C PHE A 19 -16.12 1.64 -16.01
N ILE A 20 -15.38 2.20 -15.04
CA ILE A 20 -14.98 3.61 -15.07
C ILE A 20 -14.09 3.90 -16.29
N SER A 21 -13.12 3.02 -16.58
CA SER A 21 -12.16 3.25 -17.66
C SER A 21 -12.76 3.06 -19.05
N TYR A 22 -13.57 2.02 -19.30
CA TYR A 22 -14.02 1.70 -20.64
C TYR A 22 -15.39 2.29 -20.97
N SER A 23 -16.31 2.40 -20.00
CA SER A 23 -17.62 3.00 -20.29
C SER A 23 -17.51 4.49 -20.61
N SER A 24 -16.61 5.22 -19.96
CA SER A 24 -16.33 6.62 -20.28
C SER A 24 -15.79 6.78 -21.70
N GLN A 25 -14.91 5.88 -22.14
CA GLN A 25 -14.39 5.93 -23.51
C GLN A 25 -15.45 5.59 -24.55
N ILE A 26 -16.23 4.52 -24.33
CA ILE A 26 -17.18 3.98 -25.32
C ILE A 26 -18.45 4.84 -25.42
N PHE A 27 -19.00 5.29 -24.29
CA PHE A 27 -20.32 5.91 -24.25
C PHE A 27 -20.30 7.43 -24.05
N ILE A 28 -19.13 8.01 -23.74
CA ILE A 28 -18.99 9.46 -23.52
C ILE A 28 -18.01 10.06 -24.54
N ILE A 29 -16.75 9.61 -24.52
CA ILE A 29 -15.68 10.28 -25.28
C ILE A 29 -15.70 9.90 -26.77
N TRP A 30 -15.90 8.64 -27.11
CA TRP A 30 -15.94 8.21 -28.51
C TRP A 30 -17.08 8.87 -29.31
N PRO A 31 -18.33 8.91 -28.81
CA PRO A 31 -19.41 9.64 -29.48
C PRO A 31 -19.16 11.14 -29.54
N TRP A 32 -18.58 11.74 -28.49
CA TRP A 32 -18.25 13.17 -28.47
C TRP A 32 -17.28 13.57 -29.59
N TYR A 33 -16.32 12.72 -29.93
CA TYR A 33 -15.41 12.93 -31.05
C TYR A 33 -15.98 12.45 -32.40
N GLY A 34 -17.31 12.32 -32.51
CA GLY A 34 -17.98 11.95 -33.76
C GLY A 34 -17.81 10.49 -34.18
N SER A 35 -17.38 9.61 -33.27
CA SER A 35 -17.09 8.20 -33.57
C SER A 35 -16.05 8.00 -34.69
N VAL A 36 -15.12 8.95 -34.82
CA VAL A 36 -14.02 8.89 -35.77
C VAL A 36 -12.70 9.02 -35.03
N LEU A 37 -11.67 8.32 -35.52
CA LEU A 37 -10.34 8.41 -34.95
C LEU A 37 -9.70 9.74 -35.38
N SER A 38 -9.44 10.62 -34.42
CA SER A 38 -8.73 11.89 -34.64
C SER A 38 -7.43 11.95 -33.84
N VAL A 39 -6.50 12.80 -34.26
CA VAL A 39 -5.24 13.04 -33.51
C VAL A 39 -5.54 13.56 -32.11
N GLU A 40 -6.53 14.43 -31.98
CA GLU A 40 -6.96 14.97 -30.68
C GLU A 40 -7.49 13.89 -29.74
N LEU A 41 -8.32 12.98 -30.27
CA LEU A 41 -8.84 11.85 -29.52
C LEU A 41 -7.70 10.93 -29.07
N ILE A 42 -6.72 10.66 -29.93
CA ILE A 42 -5.54 9.86 -29.58
C ILE A 42 -4.73 10.56 -28.49
N CYS A 43 -4.49 11.87 -28.60
CA CYS A 43 -3.78 12.65 -27.59
C CYS A 43 -4.49 12.65 -26.22
N LEU A 44 -5.82 12.55 -26.20
CA LEU A 44 -6.62 12.43 -24.99
C LEU A 44 -6.60 10.99 -24.44
N LEU A 45 -6.83 9.99 -25.28
CA LEU A 45 -7.01 8.60 -24.83
C LEU A 45 -5.71 7.85 -24.61
N ALA A 46 -4.61 8.18 -25.30
CA ALA A 46 -3.35 7.47 -25.14
C ALA A 46 -2.75 7.62 -23.72
N PRO A 47 -2.65 8.83 -23.13
CA PRO A 47 -2.21 8.98 -21.74
C PRO A 47 -3.14 8.28 -20.75
N PHE A 48 -4.45 8.37 -20.97
CA PHE A 48 -5.44 7.71 -20.12
C PHE A 48 -5.28 6.18 -20.14
N ASN A 49 -5.19 5.58 -21.33
CA ASN A 49 -5.03 4.13 -21.46
C ASN A 49 -3.66 3.66 -20.98
N PHE A 50 -2.61 4.49 -21.06
CA PHE A 50 -1.34 4.19 -20.40
C PHE A 50 -1.51 4.10 -18.88
N LEU A 51 -2.18 5.06 -18.24
CA LEU A 51 -2.48 5.03 -16.81
C LEU A 51 -3.32 3.80 -16.43
N VAL A 52 -4.35 3.48 -17.22
CA VAL A 52 -5.20 2.29 -17.03
C VAL A 52 -4.40 0.99 -17.19
N GLY A 53 -3.49 0.92 -18.17
CA GLY A 53 -2.60 -0.22 -18.35
C GLY A 53 -1.66 -0.44 -17.16
N MET A 54 -1.07 0.64 -16.64
CA MET A 54 -0.23 0.59 -15.44
C MET A 54 -1.00 0.25 -14.18
N LEU A 55 -2.25 0.74 -14.07
CA LEU A 55 -3.19 0.39 -13.01
C LEU A 55 -3.48 -1.11 -13.00
N TRP A 56 -3.87 -1.68 -14.14
CA TRP A 56 -4.11 -3.13 -14.28
C TRP A 56 -2.86 -3.95 -13.97
N TRP A 57 -1.71 -3.56 -14.52
CA TRP A 57 -0.46 -4.26 -14.29
C TRP A 57 -0.14 -4.35 -12.80
N ASN A 58 -0.15 -3.23 -12.09
CA ASN A 58 0.16 -3.21 -10.66
C ASN A 58 -0.93 -3.90 -9.83
N TYR A 59 -2.21 -3.79 -10.21
CA TYR A 59 -3.29 -4.52 -9.54
C TYR A 59 -3.09 -6.04 -9.64
N CYS A 60 -2.80 -6.54 -10.84
CA CYS A 60 -2.48 -7.95 -11.07
C CYS A 60 -1.30 -8.39 -10.20
N LEU A 61 -0.21 -7.62 -10.16
CA LEU A 61 0.94 -7.94 -9.31
C LEU A 61 0.60 -7.91 -7.82
N CYS A 62 -0.28 -7.02 -7.34
CA CYS A 62 -0.72 -7.05 -5.94
C CYS A 62 -1.46 -8.35 -5.60
N VAL A 63 -2.31 -8.81 -6.52
CA VAL A 63 -3.13 -10.02 -6.35
C VAL A 63 -2.26 -11.28 -6.43
N THR A 64 -1.33 -11.35 -7.39
CA THR A 64 -0.60 -12.60 -7.71
C THR A 64 0.75 -12.74 -7.02
N THR A 65 1.41 -11.65 -6.65
CA THR A 65 2.75 -11.73 -6.03
C THR A 65 2.63 -12.19 -4.59
N ASP A 66 3.41 -13.22 -4.24
CA ASP A 66 3.53 -13.68 -2.85
C ASP A 66 4.09 -12.54 -1.98
N PRO A 67 3.41 -12.09 -0.91
CA PRO A 67 3.87 -10.98 -0.08
C PRO A 67 5.15 -11.25 0.71
N GLY A 68 5.63 -12.49 0.73
CA GLY A 68 6.83 -12.93 1.43
C GLY A 68 6.48 -13.79 2.62
N GLN A 69 6.98 -15.02 2.61
CA GLN A 69 6.83 -15.98 3.69
C GLN A 69 8.13 -16.09 4.48
N VAL A 70 8.01 -16.19 5.81
CA VAL A 70 9.15 -16.50 6.67
C VAL A 70 9.66 -17.92 6.37
N PRO A 71 10.93 -18.10 5.94
CA PRO A 71 11.52 -19.42 5.70
C PRO A 71 11.47 -20.30 6.96
N THR A 72 11.26 -21.60 6.78
CA THR A 72 11.22 -22.57 7.89
C THR A 72 12.58 -22.73 8.57
N THR A 73 13.67 -22.53 7.84
CA THR A 73 15.05 -22.59 8.32
C THR A 73 15.53 -21.29 8.96
N TRP A 74 14.70 -20.23 8.97
CA TRP A 74 15.12 -18.96 9.53
C TRP A 74 15.21 -19.05 11.06
N LEU A 75 16.39 -18.74 11.59
CA LEU A 75 16.66 -18.64 13.02
C LEU A 75 17.18 -17.23 13.33
N PRO A 76 16.86 -16.70 14.52
CA PRO A 76 17.42 -15.42 14.97
C PRO A 76 18.93 -15.59 15.14
N ASP A 77 19.69 -14.67 14.57
CA ASP A 77 21.13 -14.63 14.77
C ASP A 77 21.46 -14.02 16.12
N THR A 78 21.70 -14.87 17.12
CA THR A 78 21.97 -14.46 18.50
C THR A 78 23.42 -14.10 18.75
N HIS A 79 24.31 -14.27 17.77
CA HIS A 79 25.76 -14.21 17.98
C HIS A 79 26.45 -13.09 17.20
N SER A 80 25.89 -12.58 16.10
CA SER A 80 26.60 -11.64 15.22
C SER A 80 26.67 -10.19 15.71
N GLY A 81 26.03 -9.83 16.82
CA GLY A 81 25.97 -8.43 17.30
C GLY A 81 25.16 -7.49 16.38
N GLU A 82 24.75 -7.95 15.20
CA GLU A 82 23.81 -7.27 14.32
C GLU A 82 22.39 -7.51 14.85
N GLY A 83 21.86 -6.53 15.58
CA GLY A 83 20.61 -6.65 16.34
C GLY A 83 19.42 -7.21 15.54
N TYR A 84 18.77 -8.23 16.08
CA TYR A 84 17.46 -8.70 15.64
C TYR A 84 16.35 -8.06 16.49
N GLU A 85 15.14 -7.95 15.93
CA GLU A 85 13.99 -7.46 16.69
C GLU A 85 13.63 -8.41 17.83
N VAL A 86 13.96 -8.02 19.05
CA VAL A 86 13.60 -8.69 20.29
C VAL A 86 12.23 -8.25 20.78
N LYS A 87 11.57 -9.11 21.58
CA LYS A 87 10.40 -8.71 22.35
C LYS A 87 10.80 -7.60 23.32
N LYS A 88 10.14 -6.43 23.21
CA LYS A 88 10.39 -5.24 24.05
C LYS A 88 10.33 -5.53 25.56
N LEU A 89 9.56 -6.54 25.99
CA LEU A 89 9.40 -6.90 27.40
C LEU A 89 10.41 -7.93 27.93
N THR A 90 10.92 -8.81 27.07
CA THR A 90 11.69 -9.99 27.54
C THR A 90 13.08 -10.09 26.93
N GLY A 91 13.43 -9.24 25.95
CA GLY A 91 14.71 -9.34 25.23
C GLY A 91 14.85 -10.60 24.35
N ASN A 92 13.84 -11.47 24.33
CA ASN A 92 13.89 -12.74 23.59
C ASN A 92 13.47 -12.56 22.13
N PRO A 93 13.96 -13.40 21.21
CA PRO A 93 13.46 -13.45 19.84
C PRO A 93 11.93 -13.57 19.78
N ARG A 94 11.31 -12.90 18.81
CA ARG A 94 9.87 -13.02 18.60
C ARG A 94 9.55 -14.39 18.00
N PHE A 95 8.52 -15.04 18.54
CA PHE A 95 8.08 -16.38 18.11
C PHE A 95 6.59 -16.36 17.75
N CYS A 96 6.22 -17.04 16.68
CA CYS A 96 4.83 -17.29 16.30
C CYS A 96 4.40 -18.65 16.83
N ARG A 97 3.42 -18.67 17.74
CA ARG A 97 2.86 -19.93 18.24
C ARG A 97 2.09 -20.68 17.16
N SER A 98 1.28 -19.98 16.36
CA SER A 98 0.48 -20.59 15.29
C SER A 98 1.29 -21.24 14.18
N CYS A 99 2.47 -20.69 13.86
CA CYS A 99 3.35 -21.22 12.82
C CYS A 99 4.57 -21.99 13.37
N GLU A 100 4.68 -22.09 14.70
CA GLU A 100 5.79 -22.73 15.42
C GLU A 100 7.20 -22.33 14.92
N LYS A 101 7.39 -21.04 14.65
CA LYS A 101 8.67 -20.51 14.16
C LYS A 101 9.00 -19.12 14.68
N TYR A 102 10.28 -18.79 14.68
CA TYR A 102 10.74 -17.44 14.99
C TYR A 102 10.34 -16.45 13.89
N LYS A 103 10.13 -15.19 14.29
CA LYS A 103 9.73 -14.10 13.40
C LYS A 103 10.92 -13.17 13.14
N PRO A 104 11.29 -12.97 11.86
CA PRO A 104 12.19 -11.90 11.47
C PRO A 104 11.68 -10.52 11.92
N PRO A 105 12.54 -9.49 11.87
CA PRO A 105 12.11 -8.11 12.03
C PRO A 105 10.92 -7.77 11.12
N ARG A 106 9.99 -6.97 11.63
CA ARG A 106 8.77 -6.51 10.94
C ARG A 106 7.80 -7.61 10.45
N ALA A 107 8.06 -8.89 10.72
CA ALA A 107 7.19 -9.98 10.30
C ALA A 107 6.02 -10.21 11.29
N HIS A 108 4.80 -10.39 10.76
CA HIS A 108 3.61 -10.66 11.58
C HIS A 108 2.82 -11.85 11.02
N HIS A 109 2.05 -12.51 11.90
CA HIS A 109 1.19 -13.65 11.49
C HIS A 109 -0.15 -13.11 11.02
N CYS A 110 -0.50 -13.41 9.77
CA CYS A 110 -1.82 -13.14 9.24
C CYS A 110 -2.71 -14.35 9.44
N LYS A 111 -3.77 -14.21 10.23
CA LYS A 111 -4.77 -15.29 10.45
C LYS A 111 -5.52 -15.67 9.18
N VAL A 112 -5.69 -14.74 8.24
CA VAL A 112 -6.43 -15.00 6.99
C VAL A 112 -5.59 -15.79 5.99
N CYS A 113 -4.30 -15.44 5.88
CA CYS A 113 -3.35 -16.18 5.04
C CYS A 113 -2.77 -17.41 5.75
N ASP A 114 -3.05 -17.57 7.04
CA ASP A 114 -2.56 -18.62 7.93
C ASP A 114 -1.04 -18.83 7.89
N ARG A 115 -0.29 -17.71 7.86
CA ARG A 115 1.18 -17.74 7.84
C ARG A 115 1.79 -16.44 8.34
N CYS A 116 3.06 -16.49 8.71
CA CYS A 116 3.87 -15.29 8.93
C CYS A 116 4.29 -14.65 7.61
N VAL A 117 3.98 -13.37 7.47
CA VAL A 117 4.28 -12.54 6.31
C VAL A 117 5.45 -11.60 6.64
N LEU A 118 6.45 -11.52 5.75
CA LEU A 118 7.61 -10.63 5.87
C LEU A 118 7.17 -9.17 5.70
N ARG A 119 7.66 -8.27 6.57
CA ARG A 119 7.26 -6.85 6.65
C ARG A 119 5.77 -6.68 6.38
N MET A 120 4.98 -7.42 7.16
CA MET A 120 3.53 -7.43 7.00
C MET A 120 3.02 -6.01 7.24
N ASP A 121 2.30 -5.49 6.26
CA ASP A 121 1.54 -4.27 6.41
C ASP A 121 0.13 -4.64 6.89
N HIS A 122 -0.72 -5.13 5.99
CA HIS A 122 -2.06 -5.57 6.34
C HIS A 122 -2.50 -6.74 5.47
N HIS A 123 -3.63 -7.35 5.83
CA HIS A 123 -4.35 -8.21 4.90
C HIS A 123 -5.39 -7.36 4.17
N CYS A 124 -5.33 -7.32 2.84
CA CYS A 124 -6.18 -6.48 2.03
C CYS A 124 -7.23 -7.33 1.30
N PRO A 125 -8.53 -7.21 1.66
CA PRO A 125 -9.59 -7.96 0.99
C PRO A 125 -9.70 -7.62 -0.51
N TRP A 126 -9.42 -6.36 -0.89
CA TRP A 126 -9.55 -5.84 -2.25
C TRP A 126 -8.58 -6.48 -3.28
N ILE A 127 -7.50 -7.07 -2.80
CA ILE A 127 -6.55 -7.86 -3.61
C ILE A 127 -6.56 -9.34 -3.23
N ASN A 128 -7.41 -9.74 -2.26
CA ASN A 128 -7.44 -11.08 -1.65
C ASN A 128 -6.04 -11.62 -1.28
N ASN A 129 -5.18 -10.75 -0.78
CA ASN A 129 -3.79 -11.06 -0.50
C ASN A 129 -3.31 -10.21 0.67
N CYS A 130 -2.25 -10.68 1.34
CA CYS A 130 -1.53 -9.81 2.25
C CYS A 130 -0.71 -8.80 1.46
N VAL A 131 -0.54 -7.62 2.03
CA VAL A 131 0.46 -6.64 1.62
C VAL A 131 1.67 -6.84 2.54
N GLY A 132 2.82 -7.17 1.96
CA GLY A 132 4.06 -7.49 2.66
C GLY A 132 5.29 -7.07 1.85
N HIS A 133 6.45 -7.58 2.23
CA HIS A 133 7.74 -7.16 1.66
C HIS A 133 7.77 -7.15 0.12
N PHE A 134 7.41 -8.25 -0.54
CA PHE A 134 7.62 -8.39 -1.98
C PHE A 134 6.54 -7.73 -2.85
N ASN A 135 5.37 -7.38 -2.30
CA ASN A 135 4.29 -6.75 -3.05
C ASN A 135 3.92 -5.33 -2.58
N TYR A 136 4.53 -4.81 -1.50
CA TYR A 136 4.28 -3.44 -1.05
C TYR A 136 4.62 -2.39 -2.12
N GLY A 137 5.72 -2.58 -2.88
CA GLY A 137 6.07 -1.68 -3.98
C GLY A 137 5.01 -1.67 -5.09
N HIS A 138 4.44 -2.83 -5.44
CA HIS A 138 3.33 -2.90 -6.40
C HIS A 138 2.07 -2.23 -5.84
N PHE A 139 1.80 -2.39 -4.55
CA PHE A 139 0.66 -1.78 -3.88
C PHE A 139 0.73 -0.25 -3.87
N ILE A 140 1.90 0.33 -3.57
CA ILE A 140 2.12 1.78 -3.65
C ILE A 140 1.87 2.31 -5.07
N ARG A 141 2.37 1.60 -6.10
CA ARG A 141 2.15 1.98 -7.50
C ARG A 141 0.70 1.83 -7.92
N PHE A 142 0.03 0.76 -7.48
CA PHE A 142 -1.39 0.56 -7.69
C PHE A 142 -2.19 1.76 -7.16
N LEU A 143 -1.98 2.17 -5.91
CA LEU A 143 -2.62 3.34 -5.31
C LEU A 143 -2.35 4.62 -6.11
N PHE A 144 -1.08 4.86 -6.48
CA PHE A 144 -0.69 6.00 -7.31
C PHE A 144 -1.41 6.02 -8.66
N PHE A 145 -1.47 4.89 -9.37
CA PHE A 145 -2.13 4.81 -10.67
C PHE A 145 -3.66 4.86 -10.56
N VAL A 146 -4.27 4.40 -9.46
CA VAL A 146 -5.70 4.64 -9.20
C VAL A 146 -5.97 6.14 -9.11
N ASP A 147 -5.20 6.86 -8.28
CA ASP A 147 -5.40 8.30 -8.06
C ASP A 147 -5.19 9.10 -9.35
N CYS A 148 -4.13 8.79 -10.11
CA CYS A 148 -3.85 9.44 -11.39
C CYS A 148 -4.93 9.12 -12.46
N ALA A 149 -5.31 7.85 -12.62
CA ALA A 149 -6.30 7.45 -13.61
C ALA A 149 -7.69 8.03 -13.28
N CYS A 150 -8.11 8.00 -12.03
CA CYS A 150 -9.38 8.58 -11.58
C CYS A 150 -9.39 10.11 -11.74
N SER A 151 -8.30 10.79 -11.40
CA SER A 151 -8.19 12.24 -11.58
C SER A 151 -8.23 12.63 -13.06
N TYR A 152 -7.51 11.90 -13.92
CA TYR A 152 -7.53 12.10 -15.36
C TYR A 152 -8.93 11.85 -15.95
N HIS A 153 -9.57 10.75 -15.54
CA HIS A 153 -10.94 10.41 -15.94
C HIS A 153 -11.93 11.52 -15.57
N LEU A 154 -11.90 12.01 -14.32
CA LEU A 154 -12.76 13.10 -13.90
C LEU A 154 -12.51 14.36 -14.72
N ALA A 155 -11.25 14.72 -14.97
CA ALA A 155 -10.93 15.88 -15.81
C ALA A 155 -11.47 15.71 -17.24
N MET A 156 -11.33 14.52 -17.82
CA MET A 156 -11.79 14.17 -19.17
C MET A 156 -13.32 14.23 -19.29
N VAL A 157 -14.05 13.60 -18.36
CA VAL A 157 -15.53 13.63 -18.35
C VAL A 157 -16.05 15.05 -18.05
N THR A 158 -15.40 15.78 -17.14
CA THR A 158 -15.77 17.17 -16.82
C THR A 158 -15.55 18.09 -18.01
N ARG A 159 -14.49 17.89 -18.79
CA ARG A 159 -14.26 18.62 -20.04
C ARG A 159 -15.43 18.43 -21.02
N ARG A 160 -15.95 17.19 -21.16
CA ARG A 160 -17.15 16.93 -21.98
C ARG A 160 -18.39 17.66 -21.45
N VAL A 161 -18.59 17.67 -20.13
CA VAL A 161 -19.73 18.39 -19.52
C VAL A 161 -19.65 19.89 -19.82
N PHE A 162 -18.48 20.52 -19.68
CA PHE A 162 -18.33 21.94 -19.99
C PHE A 162 -18.51 22.27 -21.47
N ASP A 163 -18.07 21.38 -22.36
CA ASP A 163 -18.28 21.50 -23.80
C ASP A 163 -19.78 21.53 -24.17
N THR A 164 -20.59 20.70 -23.50
CA THR A 164 -22.05 20.72 -23.63
C THR A 164 -22.65 22.06 -23.19
N MET A 165 -22.13 22.66 -22.10
CA MET A 165 -22.65 23.93 -21.58
C MET A 165 -22.27 25.14 -22.46
N GLY A 166 -21.21 25.03 -23.27
CA GLY A 166 -20.69 26.11 -24.11
C GLY A 166 -21.18 26.09 -25.57
N THR A 167 -21.81 25.00 -26.02
CA THR A 167 -22.25 24.80 -27.41
C THR A 167 -23.72 25.21 -27.63
N ARG A 168 -24.06 25.57 -28.88
CA ARG A 168 -25.41 25.99 -29.28
C ARG A 168 -26.25 24.75 -29.62
N TYR A 169 -27.28 24.42 -28.83
CA TYR A 169 -28.51 23.59 -29.09
C TYR A 169 -28.43 22.26 -29.89
N TRP A 170 -27.37 21.97 -30.64
CA TRP A 170 -27.26 20.88 -31.61
C TRP A 170 -26.24 19.80 -31.19
N ASP A 171 -25.51 20.02 -30.09
CA ASP A 171 -24.51 19.09 -29.52
C ASP A 171 -24.92 18.55 -28.12
N ASP A 172 -26.22 18.56 -27.84
CA ASP A 172 -26.77 18.07 -26.58
C ASP A 172 -26.46 16.57 -26.38
N PRO A 173 -26.08 16.13 -25.18
CA PRO A 173 -25.75 14.75 -24.90
C PRO A 173 -27.00 13.87 -25.05
N THR A 174 -26.79 12.69 -25.63
CA THR A 174 -27.86 11.68 -25.69
C THR A 174 -28.25 11.23 -24.29
N ALA A 175 -29.47 10.69 -24.12
CA ALA A 175 -29.89 10.13 -22.82
C ALA A 175 -28.94 9.03 -22.32
N ILE A 176 -28.39 8.21 -23.24
CA ILE A 176 -27.41 7.16 -22.92
C ILE A 176 -26.13 7.80 -22.39
N GLU A 177 -25.60 8.80 -23.08
CA GLU A 177 -24.41 9.53 -22.66
C GLU A 177 -24.59 10.16 -21.28
N LEU A 178 -25.72 10.82 -21.03
CA LEU A 178 -26.03 11.43 -19.74
C LEU A 178 -26.05 10.39 -18.61
N VAL A 179 -26.67 9.22 -18.84
CA VAL A 179 -26.67 8.11 -17.87
C VAL A 179 -25.24 7.67 -17.56
N PHE A 180 -24.40 7.48 -18.57
CA PHE A 180 -23.02 7.07 -18.36
C PHE A 180 -22.18 8.15 -17.68
N ILE A 181 -22.39 9.44 -17.97
CA ILE A 181 -21.76 10.55 -17.25
C ILE A 181 -22.10 10.46 -15.75
N ILE A 182 -23.39 10.34 -15.40
CA ILE A 182 -23.85 10.26 -14.02
C ILE A 182 -23.25 9.04 -13.31
N LEU A 183 -23.31 7.85 -13.93
CA LEU A 183 -22.76 6.62 -13.35
C LEU A 183 -21.24 6.71 -13.16
N ASN A 184 -20.52 7.32 -14.11
CA ASN A 184 -19.09 7.51 -14.02
C ASN A 184 -18.70 8.45 -12.87
N TYR A 185 -19.41 9.57 -12.68
CA TYR A 185 -19.19 10.43 -11.50
C TYR A 185 -19.54 9.71 -10.20
N ALA A 186 -20.70 9.05 -10.16
CA ALA A 186 -21.20 8.36 -8.97
C ALA A 186 -20.25 7.26 -8.49
N LEU A 187 -19.52 6.60 -9.40
CA LEU A 187 -18.53 5.58 -9.05
C LEU A 187 -17.12 6.14 -8.86
N CYS A 188 -16.68 7.07 -9.70
CA CYS A 188 -15.30 7.55 -9.67
C CYS A 188 -15.02 8.50 -8.48
N ILE A 189 -15.97 9.37 -8.10
CA ILE A 189 -15.75 10.31 -6.99
C ILE A 189 -15.54 9.56 -5.67
N PRO A 190 -16.40 8.59 -5.26
CA PRO A 190 -16.16 7.85 -4.02
C PRO A 190 -14.86 7.05 -4.06
N VAL A 191 -14.52 6.44 -5.20
CA VAL A 191 -13.23 5.74 -5.36
C VAL A 191 -12.07 6.69 -5.12
N LEU A 192 -12.04 7.85 -5.77
CA LEU A 192 -10.96 8.82 -5.62
C LEU A 192 -10.87 9.36 -4.19
N LEU A 193 -11.99 9.65 -3.52
CA LEU A 193 -11.97 10.15 -2.16
C LEU A 193 -11.49 9.10 -1.16
N THR A 194 -12.01 7.88 -1.26
CA THR A 194 -11.72 6.80 -0.31
C THR A 194 -10.33 6.20 -0.53
N VAL A 195 -10.00 5.86 -1.78
CA VAL A 195 -8.67 5.36 -2.14
C VAL A 195 -7.63 6.47 -2.01
N GLY A 196 -7.92 7.70 -2.43
CA GLY A 196 -6.99 8.81 -2.29
C GLY A 196 -6.62 9.12 -0.83
N ALA A 197 -7.59 9.11 0.10
CA ALA A 197 -7.28 9.25 1.53
C ALA A 197 -6.38 8.11 2.04
N PHE A 198 -6.62 6.89 1.57
CA PHE A 198 -5.81 5.73 1.91
C PHE A 198 -4.41 5.78 1.27
N SER A 199 -4.29 6.28 0.03
CA SER A 199 -3.04 6.55 -0.66
C SER A 199 -2.19 7.55 0.10
N LEU A 200 -2.78 8.67 0.56
CA LEU A 200 -2.06 9.66 1.37
C LEU A 200 -1.46 9.05 2.64
N TYR A 201 -2.22 8.20 3.33
CA TYR A 201 -1.72 7.48 4.50
C TYR A 201 -0.56 6.53 4.15
N HIS A 202 -0.65 5.80 3.03
CA HIS A 202 0.40 4.89 2.60
C HIS A 202 1.64 5.60 2.06
N PHE A 203 1.50 6.77 1.43
CA PHE A 203 2.62 7.61 1.03
C PHE A 203 3.32 8.21 2.26
N TYR A 204 2.55 8.66 3.26
CA TYR A 204 3.12 9.05 4.55
C TYR A 204 3.90 7.89 5.21
N SER A 205 3.31 6.69 5.22
CA SER A 205 3.95 5.49 5.76
C SER A 205 5.21 5.11 4.99
N LEU A 206 5.21 5.24 3.65
CA LEU A 206 6.37 5.04 2.79
C LEU A 206 7.49 6.04 3.13
N LEU A 207 7.15 7.33 3.26
CA LEU A 207 8.10 8.39 3.61
C LEU A 207 8.69 8.20 5.01
N GLY A 208 7.96 7.60 5.94
CA GLY A 208 8.42 7.28 7.29
C GLY A 208 8.99 5.87 7.47
N ASN A 209 9.10 5.08 6.39
CA ASN A 209 9.45 3.65 6.39
C ASN A 209 8.75 2.84 7.50
N SER A 210 7.46 3.07 7.68
CA SER A 210 6.63 2.27 8.59
C SER A 210 5.58 1.48 7.83
N THR A 211 5.21 0.35 8.41
CA THR A 211 3.99 -0.36 8.05
C THR A 211 2.79 0.19 8.83
N THR A 212 1.57 -0.14 8.40
CA THR A 212 0.32 0.15 9.16
C THR A 212 0.37 -0.41 10.59
N ILE A 213 0.87 -1.63 10.76
CA ILE A 213 1.06 -2.27 12.08
C ILE A 213 2.02 -1.46 12.94
N GLU A 214 3.18 -1.07 12.39
CA GLU A 214 4.16 -0.26 13.10
C GLU A 214 3.60 1.14 13.43
N GLY A 215 2.77 1.72 12.56
CA GLY A 215 2.03 2.96 12.82
C GLY A 215 1.13 2.84 14.05
N TRP A 216 0.33 1.77 14.12
CA TRP A 216 -0.49 1.47 15.29
C TRP A 216 0.35 1.26 16.57
N GLU A 217 1.49 0.59 16.45
CA GLU A 217 2.42 0.41 17.57
C GLU A 217 3.01 1.75 18.04
N LYS A 218 3.36 2.65 17.11
CA LYS A 218 3.83 4.02 17.41
C LYS A 218 2.78 4.81 18.18
N ASP A 219 1.53 4.81 17.72
CA ASP A 219 0.45 5.57 18.37
C ASP A 219 0.16 5.05 19.78
N LYS A 220 0.19 3.74 19.97
CA LYS A 220 0.05 3.11 21.29
C LYS A 220 1.20 3.50 22.21
N VAL A 221 2.44 3.46 21.72
CA VAL A 221 3.63 3.88 22.49
C VAL A 221 3.52 5.36 22.85
N ALA A 222 3.19 6.23 21.90
CA ALA A 222 3.03 7.66 22.14
C ALA A 222 1.97 7.95 23.22
N THR A 223 0.85 7.22 23.21
CA THR A 223 -0.19 7.33 24.24
C THR A 223 0.32 6.92 25.62
N LEU A 224 1.13 5.86 25.71
CA LEU A 224 1.73 5.41 26.97
C LEU A 224 2.80 6.39 27.49
N VAL A 225 3.58 7.00 26.60
CA VAL A 225 4.56 8.05 26.94
C VAL A 225 3.85 9.28 27.49
N ARG A 226 2.80 9.77 26.82
CA ARG A 226 1.98 10.91 27.29
C ARG A 226 1.36 10.66 28.67
N ARG A 227 1.06 9.40 28.99
CA ARG A 227 0.55 8.98 30.31
C ARG A 227 1.66 8.70 31.33
N GLY A 228 2.93 8.98 31.00
CA GLY A 228 4.07 8.76 31.90
C GLY A 228 4.38 7.28 32.19
N LYS A 229 3.81 6.33 31.45
CA LYS A 229 3.96 4.89 31.74
C LYS A 229 5.26 4.30 31.22
N ILE A 230 5.78 4.85 30.11
CA ILE A 230 7.01 4.39 29.46
C ILE A 230 7.82 5.59 28.96
N ARG A 231 9.12 5.41 28.75
CA ARG A 231 10.00 6.38 28.08
C ARG A 231 9.75 6.36 26.58
N GLU A 232 10.11 7.45 25.91
CA GLU A 232 10.04 7.55 24.45
C GLU A 232 10.89 6.47 23.77
N ILE A 233 10.32 5.83 22.75
CA ILE A 233 10.97 4.80 21.95
C ILE A 233 10.99 5.30 20.51
N LYS A 234 12.19 5.51 19.96
CA LYS A 234 12.37 5.80 18.54
C LYS A 234 12.29 4.51 17.72
N PHE A 235 11.63 4.57 16.57
CA PHE A 235 11.54 3.45 15.64
C PHE A 235 12.70 3.53 14.63
N PRO A 236 13.50 2.46 14.46
CA PRO A 236 14.83 2.57 13.86
C PRO A 236 14.85 2.51 12.32
N TYR A 237 13.71 2.41 11.64
CA TYR A 237 13.66 2.15 10.20
C TYR A 237 13.61 3.41 9.32
N ASN A 238 13.44 4.59 9.91
CA ASN A 238 13.36 5.82 9.14
C ASN A 238 14.77 6.31 8.76
N LEU A 239 15.17 6.11 7.50
CA LEU A 239 16.47 6.47 6.94
C LEU A 239 16.48 7.85 6.26
N GLY A 240 15.35 8.57 6.29
CA GLY A 240 15.10 9.76 5.49
C GLY A 240 14.35 9.45 4.19
N ALA A 241 13.51 10.39 3.75
CA ALA A 241 12.47 10.18 2.74
C ALA A 241 12.95 9.46 1.46
N ARG A 242 14.04 9.92 0.83
CA ARG A 242 14.55 9.30 -0.40
C ARG A 242 15.02 7.87 -0.19
N ARG A 243 15.77 7.58 0.88
CA ARG A 243 16.25 6.24 1.21
C ARG A 243 15.10 5.31 1.59
N ASN A 244 14.07 5.85 2.25
CA ASN A 244 12.86 5.10 2.56
C ASN A 244 12.10 4.68 1.31
N ILE A 245 11.92 5.59 0.34
CA ILE A 245 11.33 5.26 -0.96
C ILE A 245 12.19 4.22 -1.69
N ALA A 246 13.51 4.43 -1.76
CA ALA A 246 14.44 3.52 -2.43
C ALA A 246 14.41 2.11 -1.83
N SER A 247 14.24 1.99 -0.50
CA SER A 247 14.12 0.69 0.19
C SER A 247 12.90 -0.13 -0.25
N VAL A 248 11.91 0.49 -0.89
CA VAL A 248 10.67 -0.15 -1.37
C VAL A 248 10.61 -0.24 -2.89
N LEU A 249 10.95 0.85 -3.58
CA LEU A 249 10.77 1.01 -5.04
C LEU A 249 12.07 0.82 -5.85
N GLY A 250 13.22 0.70 -5.18
CA GLY A 250 14.53 0.58 -5.78
C GLY A 250 15.32 1.90 -5.85
N GLU A 251 16.63 1.79 -6.06
CA GLU A 251 17.57 2.92 -6.02
C GLU A 251 17.38 3.93 -7.15
N ASN A 252 16.92 3.48 -8.33
CA ASN A 252 16.76 4.34 -9.50
C ASN A 252 15.38 5.04 -9.50
N PRO A 253 15.30 6.37 -9.32
CA PRO A 253 14.03 7.10 -9.28
C PRO A 253 13.24 7.05 -10.60
N LEU A 254 13.93 6.89 -11.73
CA LEU A 254 13.27 6.77 -13.04
C LEU A 254 12.41 5.50 -13.14
N MET A 255 12.71 4.50 -12.31
CA MET A 255 12.01 3.22 -12.28
C MET A 255 10.93 3.15 -11.19
N TRP A 256 10.71 4.22 -10.41
CA TRP A 256 9.76 4.19 -9.30
C TRP A 256 8.32 3.95 -9.74
N CYS A 257 7.93 4.46 -10.91
CA CYS A 257 6.61 4.19 -11.48
C CYS A 257 6.55 2.85 -12.23
N CYS A 258 7.69 2.22 -12.52
CA CYS A 258 7.74 0.93 -13.22
C CYS A 258 7.56 -0.24 -12.23
N PRO A 259 6.90 -1.33 -12.64
CA PRO A 259 6.66 -2.50 -11.80
C PRO A 259 7.95 -3.31 -11.58
N THR A 260 8.83 -2.81 -10.72
CA THR A 260 10.06 -3.49 -10.29
C THR A 260 9.86 -4.25 -8.99
N ILE A 261 10.74 -5.24 -8.77
CA ILE A 261 10.78 -6.06 -7.56
C ILE A 261 11.32 -5.23 -6.39
N THR A 262 10.71 -5.37 -5.21
CA THR A 262 11.19 -4.71 -3.99
C THR A 262 12.58 -5.24 -3.59
N PRO A 263 13.56 -4.36 -3.30
CA PRO A 263 14.91 -4.77 -2.92
C PRO A 263 14.95 -5.59 -1.62
N GLY A 264 15.96 -6.45 -1.52
CA GLY A 264 16.27 -7.23 -0.32
C GLY A 264 15.35 -8.44 -0.08
N THR A 265 15.71 -9.25 0.91
CA THR A 265 15.06 -10.53 1.20
C THR A 265 13.86 -10.42 2.14
N GLY A 266 13.71 -9.26 2.79
CA GLY A 266 12.72 -9.03 3.85
C GLY A 266 13.06 -9.67 5.20
N LEU A 267 14.25 -10.27 5.34
CA LEU A 267 14.73 -10.90 6.58
C LEU A 267 15.58 -9.96 7.43
N LYS A 268 16.21 -8.96 6.80
CA LYS A 268 17.02 -7.92 7.43
C LYS A 268 16.67 -6.57 6.80
N TYR A 269 16.74 -5.52 7.60
CA TYR A 269 16.48 -4.13 7.18
C TYR A 269 17.58 -3.23 7.72
N GLN A 270 17.96 -2.23 6.94
CA GLN A 270 18.86 -1.18 7.40
C GLN A 270 18.20 -0.38 8.53
N LEU A 271 19.00 -0.06 9.55
CA LEU A 271 18.61 0.78 10.67
C LEU A 271 19.22 2.17 10.48
N ALA A 272 18.56 3.21 10.99
CA ALA A 272 19.09 4.56 10.97
C ALA A 272 20.30 4.68 11.91
N ASP A 273 21.37 5.33 11.46
CA ASP A 273 22.54 5.61 12.29
C ASP A 273 22.18 6.65 13.36
N GLY A 274 22.35 6.28 14.62
CA GLY A 274 21.99 7.09 15.78
C GLY A 274 20.72 6.61 16.48
N ASP A 275 20.88 6.34 17.76
CA ASP A 275 19.81 6.24 18.77
C ASP A 275 19.04 4.92 18.83
N GLY A 276 19.75 3.89 19.24
CA GLY A 276 19.13 2.75 19.87
C GLY A 276 20.13 1.68 20.24
N LYS A 277 20.89 1.87 21.33
CA LYS A 277 21.04 0.73 22.25
C LYS A 277 19.62 0.22 22.43
N TRP A 278 19.33 -0.99 21.96
CA TRP A 278 18.11 -1.69 22.35
C TRP A 278 18.02 -1.46 23.85
N ILE A 279 16.96 -0.78 24.32
CA ILE A 279 16.82 -0.54 25.76
C ILE A 279 16.87 -1.93 26.37
N GLU A 280 17.98 -2.25 27.05
CA GLU A 280 18.15 -3.47 27.79
C GLU A 280 17.12 -3.39 28.91
N PHE A 281 15.91 -3.85 28.63
CA PHE A 281 14.93 -4.14 29.66
C PHE A 281 15.49 -5.18 30.65
N ALA A 282 16.52 -5.92 30.22
CA ALA A 282 17.35 -6.81 31.04
C ALA A 282 18.06 -6.12 32.21
N GLU A 283 18.29 -4.81 32.18
CA GLU A 283 18.85 -4.10 33.35
C GLU A 283 17.79 -3.77 34.40
N ARG A 284 16.50 -3.66 34.02
CA ARG A 284 15.43 -3.34 34.98
C ARG A 284 14.98 -4.53 35.82
N ASN A 285 15.04 -5.75 35.27
CA ASN A 285 14.71 -6.96 36.05
C ASN A 285 15.87 -7.42 36.93
N ARG A 286 17.13 -7.25 36.49
CA ARG A 286 18.30 -7.52 37.34
C ARG A 286 18.45 -6.56 38.51
N GLY A 287 17.94 -5.33 38.39
CA GLY A 287 17.86 -4.37 39.51
C GLY A 287 16.78 -4.74 40.52
N ARG A 288 15.58 -5.15 40.06
CA ARG A 288 14.48 -5.54 40.94
C ARG A 288 14.71 -6.87 41.66
N GLU A 289 15.31 -7.86 41.00
CA GLU A 289 15.64 -9.14 41.65
C GLU A 289 16.72 -8.97 42.74
N ARG A 290 17.64 -8.01 42.59
CA ARG A 290 18.65 -7.68 43.61
C ARG A 290 18.11 -6.84 44.78
N GLU A 291 17.02 -6.10 44.59
CA GLU A 291 16.33 -5.35 45.65
C GLU A 291 15.32 -6.22 46.42
N GLU A 292 14.85 -7.33 45.82
CA GLU A 292 13.98 -8.31 46.50
C GLU A 292 14.78 -9.41 47.24
N GLU A 293 16.09 -9.54 46.97
CA GLU A 293 17.03 -10.48 47.63
C GLU A 293 17.95 -9.83 48.69
N ALA A 294 17.83 -8.51 48.94
CA ALA A 294 18.61 -7.76 49.93
C ALA A 294 17.73 -7.24 51.08
#